data_AF-A0A238UZ00-F1
#
_entry.id   AF-A0A238UZ00-F1
#
_cell.length_a   1.000
_cell.length_b   1.000
_cell.length_c   1.000
_cell.angle_alpha   90.00
_cell.angle_beta   90.00
_cell.angle_gamma   90.00
#
_symmetry.space_group_name_H-M   'P 1'
#
loop_
_entity.id
_entity.type
_entity.pdbx_description
1 polymer ?
#
loop_
_entity_poly.entity_id
_entity_poly.type
_entity_poly.pdbx_seq_one_letter_code
_entity_poly.pdbx_strand_id
1 'polypeptide(L)'
;MRGCLILSVLALAGCGEHLGWNPNYNFAATRYGEYRATREAALVTGAESPKTIPVARPLYAPTAVQIAGQNPVPVPATMGVGQARAIRPAQAATPTRPANAPVVIVPPAMRAGDQPPL
;
A
#
# COMPACT_ATOMS: atom_id res chain seq x y z
N MET A 1 -3.17 11.81 -47.62
CA MET A 1 -2.40 10.57 -47.33
C MET A 1 -1.59 10.65 -46.03
N ARG A 2 -0.72 11.65 -45.83
CA ARG A 2 0.05 11.79 -44.56
C ARG A 2 -0.80 11.91 -43.30
N GLY A 3 -1.93 12.63 -43.34
CA GLY A 3 -2.83 12.77 -42.19
C GLY A 3 -3.44 11.45 -41.71
N CYS A 4 -3.82 10.56 -42.63
CA CYS A 4 -4.32 9.23 -42.27
C CYS A 4 -3.24 8.41 -41.56
N LEU A 5 -2.00 8.45 -42.05
CA LEU A 5 -0.87 7.76 -41.42
C LEU A 5 -0.61 8.25 -39.98
N ILE A 6 -0.67 9.56 -39.75
CA ILE A 6 -0.49 10.15 -38.42
C ILE A 6 -1.61 9.70 -37.47
N LEU A 7 -2.86 9.72 -37.93
CA LEU A 7 -4.01 9.25 -37.14
C LEU A 7 -3.94 7.76 -36.82
N SER A 8 -3.51 6.93 -37.78
CA SER A 8 -3.28 5.49 -37.56
C SER A 8 -2.22 5.24 -36.49
N VAL A 9 -1.11 5.98 -36.52
CA VAL A 9 -0.02 5.84 -35.55
C VAL A 9 -0.44 6.31 -34.16
N LEU A 10 -1.17 7.44 -34.05
CA LEU A 10 -1.71 7.89 -32.75
C LEU A 10 -2.74 6.90 -32.20
N ALA A 11 -3.63 6.36 -33.04
CA ALA A 11 -4.60 5.37 -32.62
C ALA A 11 -3.93 4.08 -32.13
N LEU A 12 -2.86 3.62 -32.80
CA LEU A 12 -2.10 2.45 -32.34
C LEU A 12 -1.36 2.73 -31.03
N ALA A 13 -0.77 3.93 -30.88
CA ALA A 13 -0.05 4.33 -29.68
C ALA A 13 -0.96 4.49 -28.45
N GLY A 14 -2.21 4.91 -28.66
CA GLY A 14 -3.22 5.01 -27.59
C GLY A 14 -3.87 3.68 -27.23
N CYS A 15 -3.76 2.68 -28.09
CA CYS A 15 -4.38 1.38 -27.88
C CYS A 15 -3.54 0.55 -26.88
N GLY A 16 -3.81 0.70 -25.59
CA GLY A 16 -3.25 -0.15 -24.53
C GLY A 16 -2.42 0.57 -23.47
N GLU A 17 -2.30 1.90 -23.53
CA GLU A 17 -1.69 2.70 -22.45
C GLU A 17 -2.36 2.49 -21.08
N HIS A 18 -3.67 2.26 -21.08
CA HIS A 18 -4.49 1.97 -19.90
C HIS A 18 -4.33 0.51 -19.42
N LEU A 19 -3.67 -0.36 -20.19
CA LEU A 19 -3.38 -1.75 -19.86
C LEU A 19 -1.97 -1.94 -19.28
N GLY A 20 -1.36 -0.86 -18.77
CA GLY A 20 0.04 -0.81 -18.34
C GLY A 20 0.56 -2.08 -17.66
N TRP A 21 1.84 -2.38 -17.85
CA TRP A 21 2.48 -3.64 -17.44
C TRP A 21 2.23 -4.03 -15.97
N ASN A 22 1.96 -3.05 -15.10
CA ASN A 22 1.61 -3.32 -13.72
C ASN A 22 0.13 -3.74 -13.61
N PRO A 23 -0.16 -5.02 -13.30
CA PRO A 23 -1.53 -5.53 -13.26
C PRO A 23 -2.40 -4.84 -12.20
N ASN A 24 -1.79 -4.14 -11.24
CA ASN A 24 -2.52 -3.37 -10.23
C ASN A 24 -3.18 -2.10 -10.76
N TYR A 25 -2.84 -1.64 -11.97
CA TYR A 25 -3.43 -0.45 -12.58
C TYR A 25 -4.42 -0.76 -13.72
N ASN A 26 -4.76 -2.03 -13.92
CA ASN A 26 -5.77 -2.44 -14.89
C ASN A 26 -7.20 -2.18 -14.34
N PHE A 27 -8.07 -1.64 -15.19
CA PHE A 27 -9.52 -1.57 -14.97
C PHE A 27 -10.22 -2.82 -15.54
N ALA A 28 -9.98 -3.98 -14.92
CA ALA A 28 -10.59 -5.24 -15.38
C ALA A 28 -12.14 -5.14 -15.41
N ALA A 29 -12.78 -5.89 -16.30
CA ALA A 29 -14.25 -5.95 -16.45
C ALA A 29 -14.95 -6.63 -15.25
N THR A 30 -14.81 -6.03 -14.07
CA THR A 30 -15.32 -6.47 -12.78
C THR A 30 -15.97 -5.27 -12.09
N ARG A 31 -16.85 -5.50 -11.11
CA ARG A 31 -17.46 -4.42 -10.32
C ARG A 31 -16.43 -3.48 -9.68
N TYR A 32 -15.32 -4.04 -9.21
CA TYR A 32 -14.23 -3.25 -8.62
C TYR A 32 -13.47 -2.44 -9.67
N GLY A 33 -13.29 -2.98 -10.88
CA GLY A 33 -12.71 -2.25 -12.00
C GLY A 33 -13.58 -1.09 -12.49
N GLU A 34 -14.91 -1.29 -12.57
CA GLU A 34 -15.88 -0.22 -12.84
C GLU A 34 -15.77 0.90 -11.80
N TYR A 35 -15.81 0.55 -10.51
CA TYR A 35 -15.62 1.52 -9.41
C TYR A 35 -14.33 2.34 -9.56
N ARG A 36 -13.21 1.68 -9.88
CA ARG A 36 -11.92 2.37 -10.10
C ARG A 36 -11.98 3.31 -11.30
N ALA A 37 -12.51 2.86 -12.43
CA ALA A 37 -12.61 3.68 -13.63
C ALA A 37 -13.47 4.94 -13.38
N THR A 38 -14.62 4.78 -12.72
CA THR A 38 -15.50 5.90 -12.36
C THR A 38 -14.82 6.85 -11.37
N ARG A 39 -14.07 6.33 -10.40
CA ARG A 39 -13.32 7.16 -9.45
C ARG A 39 -12.22 7.97 -10.13
N GLU A 40 -11.45 7.37 -11.03
CA GLU A 40 -10.41 8.11 -11.76
C GLU A 40 -11.00 9.19 -12.67
N ALA A 41 -12.11 8.88 -13.37
CA ALA A 41 -12.83 9.89 -14.14
C ALA A 41 -13.31 11.05 -13.26
N ALA A 42 -13.85 10.76 -12.07
CA ALA A 42 -14.29 11.78 -11.12
C ALA A 42 -13.12 12.64 -10.60
N LEU A 43 -11.96 12.03 -10.30
CA LEU A 43 -10.76 12.76 -9.88
C LEU A 43 -10.24 13.71 -10.96
N VAL A 44 -10.25 13.30 -12.23
CA VAL A 44 -9.78 14.11 -13.36
C VAL A 44 -10.75 15.26 -13.68
N THR A 45 -12.05 15.01 -13.56
CA THR A 45 -13.10 15.98 -13.94
C THR A 45 -13.55 16.87 -12.78
N GLY A 46 -13.13 16.59 -11.55
CA GLY A 46 -13.62 17.26 -10.34
C GLY A 46 -15.07 16.89 -9.98
N ALA A 47 -15.62 15.84 -10.59
CA ALA A 47 -16.96 15.34 -10.27
C ALA A 47 -16.98 14.60 -8.92
N GLU A 48 -18.18 14.37 -8.38
CA GLU A 48 -18.31 13.60 -7.14
C GLU A 48 -17.83 12.15 -7.37
N SER A 49 -16.90 11.71 -6.53
CA SER A 49 -16.34 10.36 -6.60
C SER A 49 -17.26 9.33 -5.92
N PRO A 50 -17.40 8.11 -6.48
CA PRO A 50 -18.11 7.03 -5.82
C PRO A 50 -17.42 6.67 -4.49
N LYS A 51 -18.22 6.55 -3.42
CA LYS A 51 -17.72 6.33 -2.05
C LYS A 51 -17.76 4.85 -1.61
N THR A 52 -18.64 4.06 -2.23
CA THR A 52 -18.83 2.65 -1.88
C THR A 52 -17.96 1.76 -2.75
N ILE A 53 -17.02 1.06 -2.12
CA ILE A 53 -16.19 0.07 -2.80
C ILE A 53 -16.97 -1.25 -2.92
N PRO A 54 -17.17 -1.79 -4.13
CA PRO A 54 -17.82 -3.08 -4.31
C PRO A 54 -16.82 -4.20 -4.00
N VAL A 55 -16.55 -4.39 -2.70
CA VAL A 55 -15.79 -5.55 -2.20
C VAL A 55 -16.77 -6.69 -1.97
N ALA A 56 -16.47 -7.86 -2.50
CA ALA A 56 -17.12 -9.09 -2.06
C ALA A 56 -16.71 -9.34 -0.60
N ARG A 57 -17.50 -8.86 0.36
CA ARG A 57 -17.33 -9.26 1.75
C ARG A 57 -17.60 -10.77 1.82
N PRO A 58 -16.87 -11.53 2.67
CA PRO A 58 -17.32 -12.86 3.00
C PRO A 58 -18.75 -12.75 3.50
N LEU A 59 -19.70 -13.36 2.78
CA LEU A 59 -21.12 -13.31 3.12
C LEU A 59 -21.39 -14.03 4.46
N TYR A 60 -20.46 -14.89 4.88
CA TYR A 60 -20.55 -15.68 6.09
C TYR A 60 -19.69 -15.04 7.18
N ALA A 61 -20.36 -14.66 8.27
CA ALA A 61 -19.66 -14.42 9.52
C ALA A 61 -19.01 -15.73 9.98
N PRO A 62 -17.75 -15.71 10.46
CA PRO A 62 -17.13 -16.91 10.99
C PRO A 62 -17.96 -17.43 12.17
N THR A 63 -18.14 -18.75 12.22
CA THR A 63 -18.81 -19.40 13.35
C THR A 63 -17.97 -19.27 14.63
N ALA A 64 -18.60 -19.38 15.80
CA ALA A 64 -17.87 -19.34 17.07
C ALA A 64 -16.73 -20.39 17.13
N VAL A 65 -16.93 -21.56 16.52
CA VAL A 65 -15.91 -22.62 16.40
C VAL A 65 -14.73 -22.17 15.54
N GLN A 66 -14.98 -21.47 14.43
CA GLN A 66 -13.92 -20.93 13.57
C GLN A 66 -13.15 -19.79 14.25
N ILE A 67 -13.82 -19.02 15.11
CA ILE A 67 -13.19 -17.93 15.89
C ILE A 67 -12.34 -18.49 17.03
N ALA A 68 -12.78 -19.58 17.67
CA ALA A 68 -12.11 -20.16 18.84
C ALA A 68 -10.66 -20.62 18.55
N GLY A 69 -10.28 -20.75 17.27
CA GLY A 69 -8.96 -21.22 16.88
C GLY A 69 -8.74 -22.69 17.24
N GLN A 70 -7.52 -23.17 17.00
CA GLN A 70 -7.14 -24.54 17.36
C GLN A 70 -6.70 -24.59 18.83
N ASN A 71 -7.11 -25.65 19.54
CA ASN A 71 -6.62 -25.97 20.89
C ASN A 71 -6.06 -27.40 20.90
N PRO A 72 -4.75 -27.59 21.17
CA PRO A 72 -3.76 -26.56 21.49
C PRO A 72 -3.43 -25.66 20.29
N VAL A 73 -3.09 -24.40 20.56
CA VAL A 73 -2.59 -23.48 19.54
C VAL A 73 -1.23 -24.02 19.07
N PRO A 74 -1.04 -24.33 17.78
CA PRO A 74 0.25 -24.79 17.28
C PRO A 74 1.33 -23.75 17.58
N VAL A 75 2.50 -24.20 18.03
CA VAL A 75 3.65 -23.33 18.27
C VAL A 75 4.05 -22.71 16.92
N PRO A 76 3.98 -21.37 16.75
CA PRO A 76 4.37 -20.74 15.49
C PRO A 76 5.86 -20.99 15.23
N ALA A 77 6.23 -21.16 13.96
CA ALA A 77 7.61 -21.46 13.54
C ALA A 77 8.64 -20.39 13.93
N THR A 78 8.19 -19.23 14.42
CA THR A 78 9.02 -18.13 14.91
C THR A 78 9.31 -18.20 16.41
N MET A 79 8.64 -19.08 17.16
CA MET A 79 8.96 -19.32 18.57
C MET A 79 10.34 -19.98 18.69
N GLY A 80 11.31 -19.24 19.22
CA GLY A 80 12.68 -19.71 19.39
C GLY A 80 13.68 -19.20 18.34
N VAL A 81 13.26 -18.37 17.39
CA VAL A 81 14.22 -17.58 16.59
C VAL A 81 14.75 -16.46 17.48
N GLY A 82 15.72 -16.80 18.33
CA GLY A 82 16.51 -15.81 19.06
C GLY A 82 17.06 -14.81 18.06
N GLN A 83 16.94 -13.52 18.38
CA GLN A 83 17.49 -12.45 17.54
C GLN A 83 18.91 -12.82 17.13
N ALA A 84 19.15 -13.02 15.84
CA ALA A 84 20.50 -13.12 15.33
C ALA A 84 21.20 -11.81 15.74
N ARG A 85 22.08 -11.92 16.75
CA ARG A 85 22.82 -10.79 17.29
C ARG A 85 23.77 -10.33 16.20
N ALA A 86 23.35 -9.34 15.42
CA ALA A 86 24.27 -8.61 14.56
C ALA A 86 25.27 -7.90 15.47
N ILE A 87 26.47 -8.48 15.63
CA ILE A 87 27.56 -7.82 16.35
C ILE A 87 28.03 -6.68 15.47
N ARG A 88 27.55 -5.47 15.75
CA ARG A 88 28.18 -4.23 15.30
C ARG A 88 28.85 -3.61 16.53
N PRO A 89 30.16 -3.32 16.53
CA PRO A 89 30.75 -2.57 17.62
C PRO A 89 30.29 -1.11 17.46
N ALA A 90 29.54 -0.62 18.43
CA ALA A 90 29.31 0.80 18.60
C ALA A 90 29.36 1.11 20.10
N GLN A 91 30.51 1.62 20.53
CA GLN A 91 30.59 2.44 21.73
C GLN A 91 29.70 3.67 21.52
N ALA A 92 28.67 3.80 22.35
CA ALA A 92 28.22 5.06 22.95
C ALA A 92 27.10 4.73 23.95
N ALA A 93 27.34 5.01 25.22
CA ALA A 93 26.36 4.86 26.28
C ALA A 93 25.10 5.68 25.99
N THR A 94 23.93 5.06 26.07
CA THR A 94 22.63 5.74 26.01
C THR A 94 21.97 5.66 27.39
N PRO A 95 21.48 6.76 27.97
CA PRO A 95 20.82 6.74 29.27
C PRO A 95 19.45 6.06 29.20
N THR A 96 19.10 5.32 30.25
CA THR A 96 17.87 4.55 30.41
C THR A 96 16.63 5.44 30.33
N ARG A 97 15.76 5.18 29.35
CA ARG A 97 14.50 5.88 29.13
C ARG A 97 13.35 5.20 29.90
N PRO A 98 12.50 5.94 30.63
CA PRO A 98 11.35 5.35 31.31
C PRO A 98 10.29 4.85 30.31
N ALA A 99 9.61 3.75 30.67
CA ALA A 99 8.74 2.95 29.80
C ALA A 99 7.55 3.71 29.16
N ASN A 100 7.18 4.89 29.68
CA ASN A 100 5.99 5.64 29.26
C ASN A 100 6.31 6.97 28.55
N ALA A 101 7.54 7.19 28.09
CA ALA A 101 7.86 8.41 27.35
C ALA A 101 7.42 8.32 25.86
N PRO A 102 6.87 9.38 25.24
CA PRO A 102 6.44 9.39 23.84
C PRO A 102 7.58 9.15 22.84
N VAL A 103 7.49 8.13 22.00
CA VAL A 103 8.53 7.81 21.00
C VAL A 103 8.62 8.95 20.00
N VAL A 104 9.80 9.56 19.91
CA VAL A 104 10.02 10.62 18.94
C VAL A 104 10.49 9.99 17.64
N ILE A 105 9.66 10.11 16.62
CA ILE A 105 9.85 9.50 15.30
C ILE A 105 10.72 10.39 14.40
N VAL A 106 10.96 11.64 14.80
CA VAL A 106 11.75 12.60 14.02
C VAL A 106 13.24 12.21 14.05
N PRO A 107 13.87 12.00 12.88
CA PRO A 107 15.31 11.75 12.78
C PRO A 107 16.11 12.87 13.46
N PRO A 108 17.25 12.57 14.11
CA PRO A 108 18.05 13.58 14.82
C PRO A 108 18.43 14.80 13.96
N ALA A 109 18.66 14.59 12.67
CA ALA A 109 18.99 15.65 11.70
C ALA A 109 17.87 16.70 11.50
N MET A 110 16.64 16.40 11.92
CA MET A 110 15.48 17.30 11.77
C MET A 110 15.05 17.95 13.08
N ARG A 111 15.80 17.76 14.17
CA ARG A 111 15.40 18.20 15.52
C ARG A 111 15.85 19.60 15.91
N ALA A 112 16.62 20.28 15.10
CA ALA A 112 16.94 21.69 15.29
C ALA A 112 17.30 22.30 13.94
N GLY A 113 16.55 23.33 13.52
CA GLY A 113 17.00 24.52 12.77
C GLY A 113 17.80 24.43 11.47
N ASP A 114 18.47 23.33 11.13
CA ASP A 114 19.39 23.22 10.00
C ASP A 114 18.70 22.65 8.77
N GLN A 115 17.63 23.33 8.33
CA GLN A 115 17.11 23.11 7.00
C GLN A 115 18.02 23.87 6.02
N PRO A 116 18.73 23.20 5.07
CA PRO A 116 19.49 23.92 4.06
C PRO A 116 18.52 24.73 3.19
N PRO A 117 18.91 25.95 2.77
CA PRO A 117 18.06 26.76 1.91
C PRO A 117 17.80 26.02 0.58
N LEU A 118 16.57 26.18 0.09
CA LEU A 118 16.13 25.72 -1.23
C LEU A 118 16.94 26.36 -2.35
#